data_AF-A0A358J1T8-F1
#
_entry.id   AF-A0A358J1T8-F1
#
_cell.length_a   1.000
_cell.length_b   1.000
_cell.length_c   1.000
_cell.angle_alpha   90.00
_cell.angle_beta   90.00
_cell.angle_gamma   90.00
#
_symmetry.space_group_name_H-M   'P 1'
#
loop_
_entity.id
_entity.type
_entity.pdbx_description
1 polymer ?
#
loop_
_entity_poly.entity_id
_entity_poly.type
_entity_poly.pdbx_seq_one_letter_code
_entity_poly.pdbx_strand_id
1 'polypeptide(L)'
;PFICVWDNHEFSNRCWQSQINYDGSRPAQSLKAAANQAWFEYIPARVRGATQGLERFLPPAVQDAPLTDFDADGLSHQADNQAAINSLLINRALRWGANVELILTDNRSFRSQAAAERADAAPFAVSGFPWYADQTAIEILDAGRAMPGGAPETIRFNAQDLPNPRRDHPPGSMLGARQKLWLKERLTHSTARWKLWGNSVGMLHRRTDWQNLPEDINAVWPTEGYGLYGTDDWCGYPAERRELLNFLEAQGVTNVAALAGDRHSFFAGLLSPDLPPGDYRPTAAEFVVGSISTPSSFEAAEAVLPLDRPLSPAYLHRPVDGGAVQPAMNLAIRRGVRACYALKASGRIEEALAVSNPHVAPHLAFADLGGHGYALVVADHDALEVEFVATPRPVHPPQGPEGIPLAYRVTHRLPAWSPGEQPRLERVRQDGVAPLILDI
;
A
#
# COMPACT_ATOMS: atom_id res chain seq x y z
N PRO A 1 -14.37 11.47 -19.22
CA PRO A 1 -13.24 10.70 -19.82
C PRO A 1 -12.58 9.88 -18.72
N PHE A 2 -12.05 8.69 -19.02
CA PHE A 2 -11.33 7.85 -18.06
C PHE A 2 -9.82 7.95 -18.28
N ILE A 3 -9.04 7.84 -17.20
CA ILE A 3 -7.58 7.75 -17.24
C ILE A 3 -7.20 6.48 -16.47
N CYS A 4 -7.06 5.37 -17.18
CA CYS A 4 -6.91 4.07 -16.54
C CYS A 4 -5.44 3.71 -16.29
N VAL A 5 -5.18 3.03 -15.19
CA VAL A 5 -3.92 2.34 -14.87
C VAL A 5 -4.28 0.92 -14.44
N TRP A 6 -3.36 -0.02 -14.52
CA TRP A 6 -3.58 -1.38 -14.01
C TRP A 6 -3.00 -1.57 -12.61
N ASP A 7 -3.34 -2.69 -12.00
CA ASP A 7 -2.57 -3.30 -10.94
C ASP A 7 -2.21 -4.76 -11.28
N ASN A 8 -2.23 -5.67 -10.29
CA ASN A 8 -1.84 -7.07 -10.48
C ASN A 8 -2.91 -7.88 -11.21
N HIS A 9 -4.20 -7.70 -10.88
CA HIS A 9 -5.29 -8.58 -11.31
C HIS A 9 -5.63 -8.49 -12.80
N GLU A 10 -5.16 -7.46 -13.51
CA GLU A 10 -5.16 -7.43 -14.97
C GLU A 10 -4.21 -8.46 -15.60
N PHE A 11 -3.28 -9.02 -14.83
CA PHE A 11 -2.37 -10.10 -15.25
C PHE A 11 -2.44 -11.33 -14.34
N SER A 12 -2.04 -11.19 -13.07
CA SER A 12 -2.04 -12.24 -12.06
C SER A 12 -1.85 -11.66 -10.67
N ASN A 13 -2.52 -12.23 -9.68
CA ASN A 13 -2.39 -11.82 -8.28
C ASN A 13 -0.92 -11.77 -7.84
N ARG A 14 -0.52 -10.70 -7.15
CA ARG A 14 0.84 -10.44 -6.61
C ARG A 14 1.99 -10.60 -7.62
N CYS A 15 1.71 -10.44 -8.91
CA CYS A 15 2.70 -10.62 -9.97
C CYS A 15 3.86 -9.63 -9.83
N TRP A 16 5.04 -10.03 -10.33
CA TRP A 16 6.17 -9.13 -10.49
C TRP A 16 6.80 -9.42 -11.85
N GLN A 17 7.07 -8.38 -12.64
CA GLN A 17 7.48 -8.52 -14.04
C GLN A 17 6.52 -9.44 -14.81
N SER A 18 7.02 -10.52 -15.41
CA SER A 18 6.23 -11.55 -16.09
C SER A 18 5.99 -12.82 -15.24
N GLN A 19 6.15 -12.73 -13.92
CA GLN A 19 5.93 -13.86 -13.01
C GLN A 19 4.51 -13.85 -12.44
N ILE A 20 3.91 -15.03 -12.39
CA ILE A 20 2.73 -15.28 -11.53
C ILE A 20 3.18 -15.81 -10.18
N ASN A 21 2.51 -15.40 -9.10
CA ASN A 21 2.96 -15.65 -7.74
C ASN A 21 1.82 -16.10 -6.81
N TYR A 22 1.64 -17.43 -6.69
CA TYR A 22 0.63 -18.04 -5.83
C TYR A 22 1.30 -18.86 -4.72
N ASP A 23 1.81 -20.04 -5.06
CA ASP A 23 2.56 -20.96 -4.18
C ASP A 23 4.06 -20.93 -4.49
N GLY A 24 4.53 -19.76 -4.92
CA GLY A 24 5.85 -19.54 -5.53
C GLY A 24 5.74 -18.85 -6.89
N SER A 25 6.86 -18.27 -7.33
CA SER A 25 6.95 -17.57 -8.60
C SER A 25 7.24 -18.52 -9.75
N ARG A 26 6.52 -18.35 -10.87
CA ARG A 26 6.78 -19.08 -12.12
C ARG A 26 6.67 -18.18 -13.36
N PRO A 27 7.47 -18.45 -14.40
CA PRO A 27 7.40 -17.75 -15.68
C PRO A 27 6.02 -17.78 -16.34
N ALA A 28 5.61 -16.63 -16.89
CA ALA A 28 4.34 -16.45 -17.57
C ALA A 28 4.39 -15.25 -18.55
N GLN A 29 5.50 -15.10 -19.29
CA GLN A 29 5.72 -14.09 -20.33
C GLN A 29 4.60 -14.11 -21.38
N SER A 30 4.19 -15.28 -21.83
CA SER A 30 3.11 -15.49 -22.79
C SER A 30 1.77 -14.94 -22.28
N LEU A 31 1.45 -15.22 -21.01
CA LEU A 31 0.26 -14.69 -20.34
C LEU A 31 0.35 -13.18 -20.14
N LYS A 32 1.52 -12.63 -19.79
CA LYS A 32 1.72 -11.17 -19.66
C LYS A 32 1.50 -10.45 -20.99
N ALA A 33 1.98 -11.01 -22.09
CA ALA A 33 1.72 -10.46 -23.43
C ALA A 33 0.23 -10.50 -23.79
N ALA A 34 -0.47 -11.60 -23.49
CA ALA A 34 -1.90 -11.73 -23.70
C ALA A 34 -2.72 -10.77 -22.82
N ALA A 35 -2.34 -10.61 -21.55
CA ALA A 35 -2.96 -9.67 -20.62
C ALA A 35 -2.80 -8.22 -21.10
N ASN A 36 -1.61 -7.84 -21.56
CA ASN A 36 -1.37 -6.53 -22.12
C ASN A 36 -2.20 -6.28 -23.40
N GLN A 37 -2.36 -7.29 -24.27
CA GLN A 37 -3.24 -7.20 -25.43
C GLN A 37 -4.69 -6.95 -25.02
N ALA A 38 -5.23 -7.76 -24.10
CA ALA A 38 -6.60 -7.60 -23.61
C ALA A 38 -6.80 -6.22 -22.96
N TRP A 39 -5.83 -5.74 -22.17
CA TRP A 39 -5.90 -4.41 -21.61
C TRP A 39 -5.98 -3.33 -22.69
N PHE A 40 -5.13 -3.40 -23.72
CA PHE A 40 -5.15 -2.45 -24.84
C PHE A 40 -6.49 -2.45 -25.58
N GLU A 41 -7.08 -3.64 -25.82
CA GLU A 41 -8.32 -3.79 -26.59
C GLU A 41 -9.56 -3.29 -25.85
N TYR A 42 -9.59 -3.39 -24.51
CA TYR A 42 -10.80 -3.13 -23.71
C TYR A 42 -10.72 -1.86 -22.84
N ILE A 43 -9.53 -1.29 -22.63
CA ILE A 43 -9.36 -0.12 -21.76
C ILE A 43 -9.09 1.15 -22.59
N PRO A 44 -9.87 2.22 -22.41
CA PRO A 44 -9.70 3.45 -23.18
C PRO A 44 -8.44 4.20 -22.71
N ALA A 45 -7.30 3.94 -23.33
CA ALA A 45 -6.05 4.60 -22.99
C ALA A 45 -5.13 4.80 -24.19
N ARG A 46 -4.43 5.93 -24.20
CA ARG A 46 -3.29 6.16 -25.10
C ARG A 46 -2.01 5.83 -24.35
N VAL A 47 -1.41 4.70 -24.70
CA VAL A 47 -0.21 4.16 -24.06
C VAL A 47 0.87 3.87 -25.11
N ARG A 48 2.12 3.73 -24.67
CA ARG A 48 3.26 3.40 -25.54
C ARG A 48 3.51 1.89 -25.50
N GLY A 49 4.31 1.37 -26.43
CA GLY A 49 4.71 -0.03 -26.44
C GLY A 49 4.75 -0.58 -27.87
N ALA A 50 4.50 -1.88 -27.99
CA ALA A 50 4.39 -2.60 -29.26
C ALA A 50 3.01 -2.34 -29.89
N THR A 51 2.79 -1.13 -30.39
CA THR A 51 1.51 -0.69 -30.97
C THR A 51 1.70 -0.07 -32.35
N GLN A 52 0.79 -0.33 -33.28
CA GLN A 52 0.70 0.38 -34.56
C GLN A 52 -0.37 1.48 -34.45
N GLY A 53 0.07 2.70 -34.12
CA GLY A 53 -0.85 3.80 -33.83
C GLY A 53 -1.68 3.54 -32.57
N LEU A 54 -2.92 4.04 -32.55
CA LEU A 54 -3.87 3.81 -31.45
C LEU A 54 -4.80 2.62 -31.69
N GLU A 55 -4.71 1.98 -32.85
CA GLU A 55 -5.74 1.04 -33.33
C GLU A 55 -5.37 -0.43 -33.15
N ARG A 56 -4.07 -0.73 -32.99
CA ARG A 56 -3.60 -2.12 -33.01
C ARG A 56 -2.44 -2.36 -32.07
N PHE A 57 -2.60 -3.38 -31.22
CA PHE A 57 -1.53 -3.99 -30.46
C PHE A 57 -0.76 -5.02 -31.32
N LEU A 58 0.56 -5.05 -31.17
CA LEU A 58 1.46 -5.98 -31.83
C LEU A 58 2.05 -6.90 -30.74
N PRO A 59 1.39 -8.03 -30.42
CA PRO A 59 1.86 -8.91 -29.36
C PRO A 59 3.26 -9.45 -29.69
N PRO A 60 4.23 -9.37 -28.76
CA PRO A 60 5.54 -9.93 -28.99
C PRO A 60 5.47 -11.47 -29.02
N ALA A 61 6.31 -12.09 -29.85
CA ALA A 61 6.51 -13.53 -29.79
C ALA A 61 7.44 -13.84 -28.61
N VAL A 62 6.88 -14.47 -27.56
CA VAL A 62 7.60 -14.77 -26.31
C VAL A 62 7.37 -16.21 -25.87
N GLN A 63 8.32 -16.78 -25.16
CA GLN A 63 8.22 -18.07 -24.50
C GLN A 63 8.36 -17.93 -22.97
N ASP A 64 7.65 -18.78 -22.23
CA ASP A 64 7.75 -18.80 -20.77
C ASP A 64 9.09 -19.42 -20.37
N ALA A 65 9.96 -18.61 -19.75
CA ALA A 65 11.30 -19.01 -19.37
C ALA A 65 11.71 -18.42 -18.01
N PRO A 66 12.56 -19.11 -17.22
CA PRO A 66 13.07 -18.56 -15.97
C PRO A 66 13.68 -17.17 -16.15
N LEU A 67 13.39 -16.26 -15.21
CA LEU A 67 14.07 -14.97 -15.18
C LEU A 67 15.54 -15.16 -14.80
N THR A 68 16.41 -14.49 -15.54
CA THR A 68 17.87 -14.51 -15.37
C THR A 68 18.42 -13.10 -15.56
N ASP A 69 19.71 -12.90 -15.29
CA ASP A 69 20.43 -11.65 -15.56
C ASP A 69 19.74 -10.42 -14.93
N PHE A 70 19.69 -10.41 -13.60
CA PHE A 70 19.05 -9.34 -12.83
C PHE A 70 19.98 -8.15 -12.63
N ASP A 71 19.46 -6.94 -12.84
CA ASP A 71 20.16 -5.71 -12.49
C ASP A 71 20.11 -5.39 -10.98
N ALA A 72 20.67 -4.25 -10.61
CA ALA A 72 20.74 -3.78 -9.23
C ALA A 72 19.37 -3.34 -8.65
N ASP A 73 18.33 -3.19 -9.47
CA ASP A 73 16.96 -2.92 -9.03
C ASP A 73 16.09 -4.21 -9.13
N GLY A 74 16.69 -5.35 -9.44
CA GLY A 74 16.00 -6.65 -9.51
C GLY A 74 15.15 -6.84 -10.78
N LEU A 75 15.39 -6.05 -11.83
CA LEU A 75 14.78 -6.24 -13.14
C LEU A 75 15.55 -7.32 -13.93
N SER A 76 14.86 -8.33 -14.45
CA SER A 76 15.50 -9.38 -15.26
C SER A 76 15.66 -8.96 -16.71
N HIS A 77 16.87 -9.08 -17.26
CA HIS A 77 17.16 -8.82 -18.68
C HIS A 77 16.94 -10.02 -19.60
N GLN A 78 16.32 -11.10 -19.10
CA GLN A 78 15.89 -12.22 -19.94
C GLN A 78 14.99 -11.69 -21.08
N ALA A 79 15.29 -12.13 -22.31
CA ALA A 79 14.75 -11.50 -23.52
C ALA A 79 13.23 -11.55 -23.62
N ASP A 80 12.59 -12.69 -23.32
CA ASP A 80 11.13 -12.84 -23.36
C ASP A 80 10.44 -12.00 -22.28
N ASN A 81 11.05 -11.90 -21.09
CA ASN A 81 10.58 -11.04 -20.01
C ASN A 81 10.61 -9.59 -20.46
N GLN A 82 11.74 -9.12 -20.99
CA GLN A 82 11.88 -7.75 -21.50
C GLN A 82 10.88 -7.47 -22.63
N ALA A 83 10.67 -8.40 -23.55
CA ALA A 83 9.67 -8.26 -24.60
C ALA A 83 8.24 -8.19 -24.03
N ALA A 84 7.90 -9.05 -23.07
CA ALA A 84 6.58 -9.09 -22.45
C ALA A 84 6.27 -7.83 -21.62
N ILE A 85 7.15 -7.44 -20.69
CA ILE A 85 6.91 -6.30 -19.79
C ILE A 85 6.98 -4.94 -20.49
N ASN A 86 7.72 -4.82 -21.59
CA ASN A 86 7.79 -3.59 -22.39
C ASN A 86 6.79 -3.57 -23.56
N SER A 87 6.03 -4.64 -23.78
CA SER A 87 5.03 -4.66 -24.87
C SER A 87 3.95 -3.60 -24.69
N LEU A 88 3.67 -3.18 -23.46
CA LEU A 88 2.76 -2.09 -23.16
C LEU A 88 3.26 -1.29 -21.95
N LEU A 89 3.42 0.02 -22.11
CA LEU A 89 3.93 0.94 -21.10
C LEU A 89 2.82 1.91 -20.66
N ILE A 90 2.23 1.64 -19.50
CA ILE A 90 1.16 2.48 -18.94
C ILE A 90 1.66 3.77 -18.29
N ASN A 91 2.93 3.85 -17.93
CA ASN A 91 3.46 5.00 -17.23
C ASN A 91 3.46 6.25 -18.11
N ARG A 92 2.86 7.33 -17.60
CA ARG A 92 2.63 8.57 -18.34
C ARG A 92 2.24 9.70 -17.40
N ALA A 93 2.32 10.92 -17.89
CA ALA A 93 1.94 12.10 -17.13
C ALA A 93 1.03 13.03 -17.95
N LEU A 94 0.07 13.66 -17.28
CA LEU A 94 -0.93 14.55 -17.87
C LEU A 94 -0.99 15.85 -17.07
N ARG A 95 -1.20 16.98 -17.76
CA ARG A 95 -1.18 18.32 -17.16
C ARG A 95 -2.53 19.01 -17.29
N TRP A 96 -3.07 19.49 -16.17
CA TRP A 96 -4.24 20.35 -16.10
C TRP A 96 -3.84 21.75 -15.64
N GLY A 97 -3.57 22.60 -16.63
CA GLY A 97 -3.23 24.01 -16.40
C GLY A 97 -2.06 24.18 -15.44
N ALA A 98 -2.16 25.16 -14.54
CA ALA A 98 -1.15 25.40 -13.50
C ALA A 98 -1.33 24.50 -12.26
N ASN A 99 -2.50 23.88 -12.09
CA ASN A 99 -2.85 23.27 -10.81
C ASN A 99 -2.38 21.84 -10.67
N VAL A 100 -2.53 20.99 -11.69
CA VAL A 100 -2.30 19.54 -11.51
C VAL A 100 -1.37 18.99 -12.58
N GLU A 101 -0.36 18.27 -12.12
CA GLU A 101 0.32 17.25 -12.91
C GLU A 101 -0.01 15.87 -12.34
N LEU A 102 -0.75 15.07 -13.11
CA LEU A 102 -1.08 13.69 -12.80
C LEU A 102 0.02 12.80 -13.37
N ILE A 103 0.76 12.10 -12.51
CA ILE A 103 1.88 11.22 -12.87
C ILE A 103 1.47 9.79 -12.53
N LEU A 104 1.38 8.92 -13.54
CA LEU A 104 0.95 7.53 -13.38
C LEU A 104 2.16 6.61 -13.51
N THR A 105 2.36 5.72 -12.54
CA THR A 105 3.41 4.70 -12.56
C THR A 105 2.85 3.30 -12.79
N ASP A 106 3.71 2.42 -13.30
CA ASP A 106 3.54 0.98 -13.32
C ASP A 106 4.26 0.36 -12.11
N ASN A 107 3.49 -0.17 -11.16
CA ASN A 107 4.01 -0.76 -9.95
C ASN A 107 4.09 -2.30 -10.01
N ARG A 108 3.99 -2.92 -11.20
CA ARG A 108 4.01 -4.39 -11.35
C ARG A 108 5.02 -4.87 -12.38
N SER A 109 5.12 -4.21 -13.54
CA SER A 109 5.92 -4.73 -14.66
C SER A 109 7.43 -4.60 -14.46
N PHE A 110 7.90 -3.73 -13.56
CA PHE A 110 9.33 -3.43 -13.38
C PHE A 110 9.86 -3.66 -11.96
N ARG A 111 9.01 -4.15 -11.05
CA ARG A 111 9.41 -4.42 -9.67
C ARG A 111 10.24 -5.70 -9.54
N SER A 112 11.08 -5.75 -8.52
CA SER A 112 11.68 -7.00 -8.05
C SER A 112 10.61 -7.87 -7.34
N GLN A 113 10.97 -9.11 -6.97
CA GLN A 113 10.14 -9.88 -6.05
C GLN A 113 10.08 -9.19 -4.67
N ALA A 114 8.90 -9.17 -4.04
CA ALA A 114 8.71 -8.54 -2.73
C ALA A 114 9.52 -9.24 -1.64
N ALA A 115 10.02 -8.47 -0.67
CA ALA A 115 10.99 -8.97 0.30
C ALA A 115 10.52 -10.21 1.08
N ALA A 116 9.26 -10.22 1.50
CA ALA A 116 8.62 -11.28 2.28
C ALA A 116 8.28 -12.54 1.46
N GLU A 117 8.22 -12.42 0.13
CA GLU A 117 7.76 -13.50 -0.76
C GLU A 117 8.91 -14.31 -1.35
N ARG A 118 10.15 -13.93 -1.05
CA ARG A 118 11.35 -14.65 -1.45
C ARG A 118 11.55 -15.90 -0.59
N ALA A 119 12.08 -16.96 -1.20
CA ALA A 119 12.36 -18.21 -0.49
C ALA A 119 13.37 -18.03 0.66
N ASP A 120 14.32 -17.09 0.53
CA ASP A 120 15.30 -16.77 1.55
C ASP A 120 14.72 -16.03 2.77
N ALA A 121 13.51 -15.49 2.68
CA ALA A 121 12.79 -14.89 3.81
C ALA A 121 12.06 -15.90 4.70
N ALA A 122 11.98 -17.18 4.30
CA ALA A 122 11.26 -18.22 5.02
C ALA A 122 11.66 -18.38 6.51
N PRO A 123 12.95 -18.25 6.92
CA PRO A 123 13.32 -18.28 8.33
C PRO A 123 12.73 -17.15 9.19
N PHE A 124 12.26 -16.07 8.55
CA PHE A 124 11.68 -14.88 9.17
C PHE A 124 10.15 -14.83 9.03
N ALA A 125 9.53 -15.94 8.62
CA ALA A 125 8.08 -16.03 8.54
C ALA A 125 7.46 -15.98 9.95
N VAL A 126 6.50 -15.07 10.13
CA VAL A 126 5.78 -14.93 11.39
C VAL A 126 4.72 -16.04 11.49
N SER A 127 4.81 -16.87 12.52
CA SER A 127 3.82 -17.91 12.81
C SER A 127 2.79 -17.43 13.83
N GLY A 128 1.51 -17.77 13.62
CA GLY A 128 0.45 -17.48 14.58
C GLY A 128 -0.17 -16.09 14.48
N PHE A 129 0.38 -15.17 13.67
CA PHE A 129 -0.17 -13.82 13.43
C PHE A 129 -0.60 -13.66 11.96
N PRO A 130 -1.87 -13.94 11.62
CA PRO A 130 -2.34 -13.95 10.23
C PRO A 130 -2.09 -12.63 9.49
N TRP A 131 -1.55 -12.71 8.27
CA TRP A 131 -1.28 -11.57 7.37
C TRP A 131 -0.21 -10.57 7.83
N TYR A 132 0.50 -10.86 8.91
CA TYR A 132 1.57 -10.01 9.40
C TYR A 132 2.96 -10.53 9.03
N ALA A 133 3.84 -9.61 8.65
CA ALA A 133 5.28 -9.81 8.60
C ALA A 133 5.96 -8.94 9.68
N ASP A 134 7.18 -9.28 10.06
CA ASP A 134 7.95 -8.47 11.00
C ASP A 134 8.59 -7.26 10.32
N GLN A 135 8.31 -6.04 10.79
CA GLN A 135 8.80 -4.81 10.16
C GLN A 135 10.33 -4.79 10.09
N THR A 136 11.01 -5.13 11.18
CA THR A 136 12.47 -5.07 11.28
C THR A 136 13.13 -6.05 10.31
N ALA A 137 12.64 -7.30 10.28
CA ALA A 137 13.14 -8.30 9.34
C ALA A 137 12.93 -7.86 7.89
N ILE A 138 11.75 -7.34 7.54
CA ILE A 138 11.45 -6.85 6.18
C ILE A 138 12.36 -5.69 5.80
N GLU A 139 12.58 -4.71 6.68
CA GLU A 139 13.46 -3.58 6.40
C GLU A 139 14.91 -4.02 6.14
N ILE A 140 15.44 -4.96 6.93
CA ILE A 140 16.80 -5.46 6.73
C ILE A 140 16.92 -6.31 5.46
N LEU A 141 15.97 -7.23 5.24
CA LEU A 141 15.96 -8.12 4.08
C LEU A 141 15.75 -7.35 2.77
N ASP A 142 14.90 -6.32 2.78
CA ASP A 142 14.67 -5.46 1.62
C ASP A 142 15.90 -4.60 1.34
N ALA A 143 16.47 -3.92 2.34
CA ALA A 143 17.58 -2.98 2.11
C ALA A 143 18.87 -3.67 1.63
N GLY A 144 19.14 -4.89 2.11
CA GLY A 144 20.37 -5.62 1.78
C GLY A 144 21.61 -4.74 1.94
N ARG A 145 22.50 -4.71 0.95
CA ARG A 145 23.75 -3.91 1.01
C ARG A 145 23.53 -2.39 1.08
N ALA A 146 22.32 -1.92 0.79
CA ALA A 146 21.96 -0.50 0.89
C ALA A 146 21.47 -0.10 2.30
N MET A 147 21.48 -1.02 3.27
CA MET A 147 21.11 -0.71 4.65
C MET A 147 22.01 0.41 5.23
N PRO A 148 21.42 1.49 5.76
CA PRO A 148 22.18 2.53 6.44
C PRO A 148 23.03 1.95 7.59
N GLY A 149 24.34 2.26 7.60
CA GLY A 149 25.28 1.69 8.58
C GLY A 149 25.81 0.29 8.23
N GLY A 150 25.40 -0.27 7.09
CA GLY A 150 25.79 -1.61 6.64
C GLY A 150 24.80 -2.68 7.11
N ALA A 151 24.53 -3.67 6.25
CA ALA A 151 23.65 -4.77 6.62
C ALA A 151 24.31 -5.68 7.67
N PRO A 152 23.57 -6.06 8.73
CA PRO A 152 24.10 -6.91 9.78
C PRO A 152 24.31 -8.34 9.25
N GLU A 153 25.27 -9.05 9.86
CA GLU A 153 25.54 -10.48 9.58
C GLU A 153 24.35 -11.37 9.97
N THR A 154 23.65 -11.01 11.05
CA THR A 154 22.51 -11.74 11.59
C THR A 154 21.33 -10.82 11.86
N ILE A 155 20.12 -11.39 11.85
CA ILE A 155 18.87 -10.73 12.20
C ILE A 155 18.29 -11.45 13.42
N ARG A 156 17.99 -10.69 14.47
CA ARG A 156 17.36 -11.21 15.69
C ARG A 156 15.88 -11.50 15.42
N PHE A 157 15.48 -12.77 15.55
CA PHE A 157 14.12 -13.22 15.29
C PHE A 157 13.79 -14.46 16.14
N ASN A 158 12.61 -14.51 16.78
CA ASN A 158 12.22 -15.60 17.68
C ASN A 158 13.28 -15.93 18.75
N ALA A 159 13.84 -14.89 19.37
CA ALA A 159 14.91 -14.98 20.35
C ALA A 159 16.18 -15.73 19.86
N GLN A 160 16.41 -15.78 18.55
CA GLN A 160 17.60 -16.34 17.91
C GLN A 160 18.23 -15.33 16.97
N ASP A 161 19.54 -15.46 16.74
CA ASP A 161 20.26 -14.68 15.73
C ASP A 161 20.41 -15.53 14.47
N LEU A 162 19.59 -15.24 13.46
CA LEU A 162 19.55 -15.98 12.21
C LEU A 162 20.46 -15.30 11.18
N PRO A 163 21.18 -16.05 10.31
CA PRO A 163 21.97 -15.44 9.23
C PRO A 163 21.14 -14.49 8.37
N ASN A 164 21.70 -13.35 7.98
CA ASN A 164 21.08 -12.44 7.02
C ASN A 164 21.41 -12.87 5.58
N PRO A 165 20.49 -13.50 4.83
CA PRO A 165 20.77 -13.98 3.48
C PRO A 165 20.91 -12.85 2.46
N ARG A 166 20.51 -11.62 2.80
CA ARG A 166 20.42 -10.49 1.87
C ARG A 166 21.52 -9.45 2.06
N ARG A 167 22.45 -9.66 2.99
CA ARG A 167 23.48 -8.68 3.37
C ARG A 167 24.22 -8.07 2.18
N ASP A 168 24.65 -8.89 1.22
CA ASP A 168 25.45 -8.44 0.06
C ASP A 168 24.61 -8.18 -1.21
N HIS A 169 23.30 -8.38 -1.12
CA HIS A 169 22.39 -8.27 -2.25
C HIS A 169 21.84 -6.85 -2.45
N PRO A 170 21.41 -6.48 -3.67
CA PRO A 170 20.77 -5.19 -3.90
C PRO A 170 19.47 -5.04 -3.11
N PRO A 171 19.03 -3.79 -2.88
CA PRO A 171 17.70 -3.54 -2.35
C PRO A 171 16.60 -3.97 -3.32
N GLY A 172 15.39 -4.21 -2.81
CA GLY A 172 14.21 -4.36 -3.66
C GLY A 172 13.84 -3.04 -4.36
N SER A 173 13.17 -3.14 -5.52
CA SER A 173 12.66 -1.99 -6.27
C SER A 173 11.20 -2.20 -6.66
N MET A 174 10.36 -1.17 -6.53
CA MET A 174 8.97 -1.19 -6.98
C MET A 174 8.85 -0.66 -8.42
N LEU A 175 9.63 0.37 -8.78
CA LEU A 175 9.50 1.05 -10.06
C LEU A 175 10.52 0.58 -11.10
N GLY A 176 11.62 -0.04 -10.68
CA GLY A 176 12.79 -0.29 -11.52
C GLY A 176 13.55 1.00 -11.87
N ALA A 177 14.81 0.86 -12.31
CA ALA A 177 15.72 1.99 -12.53
C ALA A 177 15.13 3.10 -13.44
N ARG A 178 14.65 2.70 -14.63
CA ARG A 178 14.22 3.62 -15.69
C ARG A 178 13.02 4.47 -15.27
N GLN A 179 12.02 3.85 -14.67
CA GLN A 179 10.80 4.55 -14.28
C GLN A 179 11.00 5.34 -12.98
N LYS A 180 11.81 4.85 -12.05
CA LYS A 180 12.20 5.61 -10.86
C LYS A 180 12.91 6.92 -11.24
N LEU A 181 13.87 6.87 -12.16
CA LEU A 181 14.54 8.06 -12.68
C LEU A 181 13.55 9.01 -13.37
N TRP A 182 12.70 8.49 -14.26
CA TRP A 182 11.66 9.27 -14.92
C TRP A 182 10.72 9.95 -13.92
N LEU A 183 10.25 9.25 -12.88
CA LEU A 183 9.38 9.82 -11.85
C LEU A 183 10.09 10.98 -11.13
N LYS A 184 11.34 10.77 -10.70
CA LYS A 184 12.18 11.79 -10.06
C LYS A 184 12.32 13.04 -10.92
N GLU A 185 12.63 12.88 -12.22
CA GLU A 185 12.73 13.98 -13.18
C GLU A 185 11.39 14.70 -13.38
N ARG A 186 10.27 14.00 -13.44
CA ARG A 186 8.95 14.64 -13.56
C ARG A 186 8.60 15.44 -12.33
N LEU A 187 8.85 14.90 -11.14
CA LEU A 187 8.57 15.57 -9.88
C LEU A 187 9.38 16.85 -9.73
N THR A 188 10.66 16.86 -10.11
CA THR A 188 11.53 18.04 -10.00
C THR A 188 11.22 19.11 -11.04
N HIS A 189 10.91 18.73 -12.27
CA HIS A 189 10.62 19.70 -13.34
C HIS A 189 9.17 20.19 -13.36
N SER A 190 8.28 19.57 -12.56
CA SER A 190 6.88 19.96 -12.52
C SER A 190 6.69 21.35 -11.91
N THR A 191 6.17 22.27 -12.70
CA THR A 191 5.72 23.59 -12.23
C THR A 191 4.27 23.58 -11.74
N ALA A 192 3.64 22.40 -11.58
CA ALA A 192 2.25 22.33 -11.12
C ALA A 192 2.21 22.66 -9.63
N ARG A 193 1.10 23.29 -9.22
CA ARG A 193 0.79 23.39 -7.80
C ARG A 193 0.81 22.01 -7.16
N TRP A 194 0.07 21.04 -7.70
CA TRP A 194 -0.04 19.67 -7.20
C TRP A 194 0.61 18.66 -8.16
N LYS A 195 1.44 17.77 -7.60
CA LYS A 195 1.89 16.55 -8.26
C LYS A 195 1.08 15.39 -7.70
N LEU A 196 0.07 14.95 -8.45
CA LEU A 196 -0.76 13.81 -8.06
C LEU A 196 -0.13 12.55 -8.63
N TRP A 197 0.36 11.68 -7.76
CA TRP A 197 0.99 10.43 -8.15
C TRP A 197 -0.02 9.29 -8.11
N GLY A 198 -0.52 8.89 -9.28
CA GLY A 198 -1.30 7.66 -9.43
C GLY A 198 -0.39 6.44 -9.29
N ASN A 199 -0.59 5.72 -8.19
CA ASN A 199 0.21 4.60 -7.73
C ASN A 199 -0.75 3.44 -7.48
N SER A 200 -0.56 2.26 -8.06
CA SER A 200 -1.59 1.22 -7.95
C SER A 200 -1.69 0.62 -6.53
N VAL A 201 -0.62 0.70 -5.75
CA VAL A 201 -0.47 0.13 -4.41
C VAL A 201 -0.07 1.20 -3.37
N GLY A 202 -0.52 1.05 -2.12
CA GLY A 202 -0.33 2.07 -1.07
C GLY A 202 1.07 2.11 -0.43
N MET A 203 1.47 3.30 0.04
CA MET A 203 2.74 3.66 0.67
C MET A 203 2.66 3.87 2.18
N LEU A 204 1.51 4.21 2.74
CA LEU A 204 1.31 4.34 4.19
C LEU A 204 1.49 2.96 4.83
N HIS A 205 2.38 2.83 5.82
CA HIS A 205 2.53 1.55 6.51
C HIS A 205 1.23 1.16 7.21
N ARG A 206 0.77 -0.07 6.97
CA ARG A 206 -0.27 -0.71 7.77
C ARG A 206 0.43 -1.51 8.86
N ARG A 207 0.66 -0.92 10.03
CA ARG A 207 1.42 -1.59 11.10
C ARG A 207 0.69 -1.59 12.43
N THR A 208 0.96 -2.58 13.26
CA THR A 208 0.46 -2.68 14.64
C THR A 208 1.57 -3.15 15.59
N ASP A 209 1.38 -2.98 16.89
CA ASP A 209 2.36 -3.25 17.93
C ASP A 209 2.11 -4.57 18.68
N TRP A 210 2.22 -5.70 17.97
CA TRP A 210 2.05 -7.03 18.56
C TRP A 210 2.97 -7.34 19.76
N GLN A 211 4.13 -6.68 19.86
CA GLN A 211 5.01 -6.76 21.04
C GLN A 211 4.36 -6.24 22.33
N ASN A 212 3.26 -5.48 22.22
CA ASN A 212 2.52 -4.92 23.36
C ASN A 212 1.28 -5.74 23.74
N LEU A 213 1.14 -6.98 23.25
CA LEU A 213 0.06 -7.86 23.66
C LEU A 213 -0.08 -7.95 25.19
N PRO A 214 -1.31 -8.02 25.74
CA PRO A 214 -1.51 -8.28 27.16
C PRO A 214 -0.89 -9.62 27.60
N GLU A 215 -0.35 -9.68 28.82
CA GLU A 215 0.41 -10.84 29.33
C GLU A 215 -0.43 -12.13 29.43
N ASP A 216 -1.76 -12.01 29.56
CA ASP A 216 -2.70 -13.13 29.64
C ASP A 216 -3.01 -13.74 28.26
N ILE A 217 -2.55 -13.12 27.17
CA ILE A 217 -2.71 -13.64 25.80
C ILE A 217 -1.56 -14.58 25.49
N ASN A 218 -1.87 -15.87 25.32
CA ASN A 218 -0.90 -16.91 24.98
C ASN A 218 -0.46 -16.83 23.49
N ALA A 219 0.28 -15.79 23.14
CA ALA A 219 0.93 -15.60 21.85
C ALA A 219 2.19 -14.74 22.03
N VAL A 220 3.25 -15.05 21.27
CA VAL A 220 4.54 -14.35 21.39
C VAL A 220 4.93 -13.77 20.04
N TRP A 221 5.06 -12.46 19.97
CA TRP A 221 5.59 -11.77 18.79
C TRP A 221 7.11 -12.02 18.67
N PRO A 222 7.66 -12.29 17.47
CA PRO A 222 9.04 -12.74 17.29
C PRO A 222 10.14 -11.72 17.65
N THR A 223 9.82 -10.42 17.69
CA THR A 223 10.80 -9.34 17.89
C THR A 223 10.26 -8.24 18.81
N GLU A 224 11.01 -7.15 19.01
CA GLU A 224 10.54 -5.92 19.67
C GLU A 224 9.92 -4.92 18.67
N GLY A 225 10.00 -5.23 17.37
CA GLY A 225 9.51 -4.39 16.28
C GLY A 225 8.00 -4.49 16.07
N TYR A 226 7.48 -3.66 15.16
CA TYR A 226 6.07 -3.68 14.77
C TYR A 226 5.78 -4.81 13.76
N GLY A 227 4.52 -5.23 13.68
CA GLY A 227 4.04 -6.08 12.60
C GLY A 227 3.50 -5.26 11.43
N LEU A 228 3.95 -5.56 10.20
CA LEU A 228 3.40 -5.03 8.95
C LEU A 228 2.26 -5.93 8.44
N TYR A 229 1.08 -5.35 8.27
CA TYR A 229 -0.07 -6.00 7.65
C TYR A 229 0.05 -5.93 6.12
N GLY A 230 0.43 -7.05 5.52
CA GLY A 230 0.70 -7.16 4.09
C GLY A 230 2.02 -6.50 3.66
N THR A 231 2.66 -7.10 2.65
CA THR A 231 3.98 -6.70 2.15
C THR A 231 4.10 -6.75 0.62
N ASP A 232 3.00 -6.96 -0.10
CA ASP A 232 2.98 -6.92 -1.57
C ASP A 232 2.94 -5.48 -2.13
N ASP A 233 2.60 -4.51 -1.28
CA ASP A 233 2.66 -3.07 -1.57
C ASP A 233 4.01 -2.48 -1.12
N TRP A 234 4.12 -1.15 -1.06
CA TRP A 234 5.35 -0.47 -0.66
C TRP A 234 5.84 -0.80 0.77
N CYS A 235 5.03 -1.44 1.62
CA CYS A 235 5.50 -1.96 2.91
C CYS A 235 6.54 -3.08 2.74
N GLY A 236 6.58 -3.76 1.58
CA GLY A 236 7.61 -4.74 1.24
C GLY A 236 8.82 -4.19 0.50
N TYR A 237 8.86 -2.88 0.23
CA TYR A 237 9.95 -2.17 -0.46
C TYR A 237 10.39 -0.90 0.31
N PRO A 238 10.64 -0.99 1.63
CA PRO A 238 10.95 0.16 2.46
C PRO A 238 12.19 0.95 1.99
N ALA A 239 13.19 0.30 1.37
CA ALA A 239 14.39 0.98 0.88
C ALA A 239 14.07 1.98 -0.25
N GLU A 240 13.35 1.55 -1.29
CA GLU A 240 12.96 2.45 -2.38
C GLU A 240 11.91 3.48 -1.93
N ARG A 241 10.98 3.09 -1.04
CA ARG A 241 10.03 4.02 -0.42
C ARG A 241 10.77 5.16 0.28
N ARG A 242 11.76 4.83 1.12
CA ARG A 242 12.61 5.81 1.82
C ARG A 242 13.43 6.65 0.84
N GLU A 243 13.99 6.03 -0.21
CA GLU A 243 14.74 6.72 -1.28
C GLU A 243 13.91 7.82 -1.93
N LEU A 244 12.65 7.53 -2.30
CA LEU A 244 11.75 8.48 -2.94
C LEU A 244 11.33 9.60 -1.99
N LEU A 245 10.98 9.29 -0.74
CA LEU A 245 10.52 10.30 0.22
C LEU A 245 11.66 11.23 0.66
N ASN A 246 12.88 10.70 0.85
CA ASN A 246 14.08 11.52 1.09
C ASN A 246 14.43 12.38 -0.13
N PHE A 247 14.20 11.87 -1.35
CA PHE A 247 14.41 12.65 -2.57
C PHE A 247 13.49 13.86 -2.65
N LEU A 248 12.21 13.73 -2.30
CA LEU A 248 11.27 14.87 -2.27
C LEU A 248 11.79 15.98 -1.36
N GLU A 249 12.20 15.63 -0.15
CA GLU A 249 12.77 16.55 0.83
C GLU A 249 14.05 17.21 0.31
N ALA A 250 15.01 16.39 -0.15
CA ALA A 250 16.32 16.86 -0.61
C ALA A 250 16.24 17.79 -1.84
N GLN A 251 15.23 17.61 -2.70
CA GLN A 251 15.01 18.44 -3.89
C GLN A 251 14.00 19.57 -3.65
N GLY A 252 13.44 19.71 -2.44
CA GLY A 252 12.42 20.71 -2.14
C GLY A 252 11.14 20.53 -2.96
N VAL A 253 10.82 19.30 -3.38
CA VAL A 253 9.60 19.00 -4.13
C VAL A 253 8.43 18.95 -3.14
N THR A 254 7.52 19.92 -3.25
CA THR A 254 6.32 20.02 -2.41
C THR A 254 5.04 19.71 -3.18
N ASN A 255 3.94 19.62 -2.42
CA ASN A 255 2.58 19.42 -2.91
C ASN A 255 2.41 18.10 -3.69
N VAL A 256 3.01 17.03 -3.15
CA VAL A 256 2.92 15.67 -3.68
C VAL A 256 1.85 14.90 -2.91
N ALA A 257 0.89 14.33 -3.63
CA ALA A 257 -0.10 13.43 -3.06
C ALA A 257 -0.20 12.15 -3.89
N ALA A 258 0.03 11.00 -3.25
CA ALA A 258 -0.19 9.70 -3.85
C ALA A 258 -1.67 9.31 -3.80
N LEU A 259 -2.18 8.76 -4.89
CA LEU A 259 -3.55 8.27 -5.04
C LEU A 259 -3.48 6.79 -5.39
N ALA A 260 -4.02 5.92 -4.51
CA ALA A 260 -3.85 4.48 -4.63
C ALA A 260 -5.12 3.67 -4.36
N GLY A 261 -5.09 2.40 -4.78
CA GLY A 261 -6.12 1.39 -4.54
C GLY A 261 -5.52 0.14 -3.88
N ASP A 262 -5.82 -1.04 -4.43
CA ASP A 262 -5.34 -2.39 -4.04
C ASP A 262 -5.78 -2.88 -2.64
N ARG A 263 -5.75 -2.03 -1.62
CA ARG A 263 -5.98 -2.44 -0.22
C ARG A 263 -7.44 -2.76 0.13
N HIS A 264 -8.39 -2.50 -0.77
CA HIS A 264 -9.84 -2.62 -0.54
C HIS A 264 -10.29 -1.94 0.76
N SER A 265 -9.75 -0.75 1.00
CA SER A 265 -9.80 -0.06 2.27
C SER A 265 -9.53 1.42 2.03
N PHE A 266 -10.12 2.30 2.82
CA PHE A 266 -9.81 3.73 2.79
C PHE A 266 -8.64 4.05 3.72
N PHE A 267 -7.65 4.81 3.25
CA PHE A 267 -6.59 5.36 4.10
C PHE A 267 -6.30 6.80 3.71
N ALA A 268 -6.11 7.67 4.69
CA ALA A 268 -5.53 8.99 4.47
C ALA A 268 -4.43 9.26 5.49
N GLY A 269 -3.33 9.86 5.04
CA GLY A 269 -2.20 10.10 5.92
C GLY A 269 -1.06 10.85 5.25
N LEU A 270 0.00 11.04 6.03
CA LEU A 270 1.21 11.72 5.60
C LEU A 270 2.36 10.73 5.47
N LEU A 271 3.00 10.72 4.31
CA LEU A 271 4.14 9.86 4.01
C LEU A 271 5.42 10.44 4.59
N SER A 272 6.05 9.69 5.48
CA SER A 272 7.37 9.98 6.04
C SER A 272 8.36 8.87 5.65
N PRO A 273 9.64 9.19 5.34
CA PRO A 273 10.66 8.18 5.05
C PRO A 273 10.78 7.15 6.19
N ASP A 274 10.72 7.63 7.43
CA ASP A 274 10.78 6.82 8.64
C ASP A 274 9.55 7.05 9.53
N LEU A 275 9.27 6.09 10.40
CA LEU A 275 8.23 6.17 11.43
C LEU A 275 8.86 5.83 12.79
N PRO A 276 8.23 6.16 13.93
CA PRO A 276 8.74 5.80 15.24
C PRO A 276 9.14 4.31 15.31
N PRO A 277 10.30 3.98 15.93
CA PRO A 277 11.16 4.86 16.72
C PRO A 277 12.10 5.78 15.90
N GLY A 278 12.09 5.69 14.56
CA GLY A 278 12.79 6.62 13.69
C GLY A 278 12.13 8.00 13.62
N ASP A 279 12.77 8.92 12.89
CA ASP A 279 12.33 10.31 12.80
C ASP A 279 11.10 10.47 11.89
N TYR A 280 9.99 10.94 12.47
CA TYR A 280 8.76 11.20 11.74
C TYR A 280 8.79 12.59 11.10
N ARG A 281 9.16 12.63 9.81
CA ARG A 281 9.26 13.83 8.98
C ARG A 281 8.43 13.66 7.71
N PRO A 282 7.14 14.04 7.71
CA PRO A 282 6.31 13.85 6.54
C PRO A 282 6.76 14.74 5.37
N THR A 283 6.75 14.19 4.15
CA THR A 283 7.20 14.87 2.91
C THR A 283 6.14 14.86 1.80
N ALA A 284 5.14 13.98 1.89
CA ALA A 284 4.02 13.90 0.97
C ALA A 284 2.74 13.44 1.71
N ALA A 285 1.62 13.43 1.01
CA ALA A 285 0.38 12.82 1.49
C ALA A 285 0.01 11.58 0.66
N GLU A 286 -0.81 10.69 1.22
CA GLU A 286 -1.41 9.60 0.46
C GLU A 286 -2.89 9.45 0.80
N PHE A 287 -3.66 9.11 -0.24
CA PHE A 287 -5.06 8.74 -0.16
C PHE A 287 -5.27 7.40 -0.88
N VAL A 288 -5.60 6.37 -0.12
CA VAL A 288 -6.00 5.05 -0.62
C VAL A 288 -7.51 4.96 -0.64
N VAL A 289 -8.08 4.57 -1.77
CA VAL A 289 -9.52 4.44 -1.96
C VAL A 289 -10.00 3.01 -1.67
N GLY A 290 -11.21 2.89 -1.12
CA GLY A 290 -11.91 1.63 -0.94
C GLY A 290 -12.15 0.89 -2.26
N SER A 291 -12.51 -0.38 -2.16
CA SER A 291 -12.91 -1.17 -3.33
C SER A 291 -14.32 -0.82 -3.77
N ILE A 292 -14.62 -1.00 -5.06
CA ILE A 292 -15.99 -0.91 -5.58
C ILE A 292 -16.81 -2.13 -5.16
N SER A 293 -16.20 -3.33 -5.18
CA SER A 293 -16.89 -4.59 -4.89
C SER A 293 -16.02 -5.71 -4.32
N THR A 294 -14.69 -5.61 -4.43
CA THR A 294 -13.82 -6.66 -3.89
C THR A 294 -13.86 -6.67 -2.37
N PRO A 295 -13.97 -7.85 -1.72
CA PRO A 295 -14.02 -7.94 -0.27
C PRO A 295 -12.84 -7.26 0.43
N SER A 296 -13.14 -6.56 1.51
CA SER A 296 -12.15 -5.86 2.33
C SER A 296 -11.38 -6.79 3.26
N SER A 297 -10.31 -6.29 3.88
CA SER A 297 -9.58 -7.00 4.94
C SER A 297 -10.47 -7.39 6.11
N PHE A 298 -11.42 -6.53 6.48
CA PHE A 298 -12.40 -6.82 7.51
C PHE A 298 -13.34 -7.96 7.13
N GLU A 299 -13.89 -7.95 5.92
CA GLU A 299 -14.78 -9.02 5.45
C GLU A 299 -14.04 -10.37 5.36
N ALA A 300 -12.77 -10.35 4.91
CA ALA A 300 -11.92 -11.54 4.92
C ALA A 300 -11.70 -12.07 6.35
N ALA A 301 -11.41 -11.19 7.32
CA ALA A 301 -11.26 -11.57 8.72
C ALA A 301 -12.55 -12.12 9.33
N GLU A 302 -13.68 -11.48 9.07
CA GLU A 302 -14.99 -11.93 9.54
C GLU A 302 -15.33 -13.33 9.00
N ALA A 303 -14.95 -13.62 7.75
CA ALA A 303 -15.21 -14.91 7.12
C ALA A 303 -14.33 -16.06 7.66
N VAL A 304 -13.09 -15.79 8.07
CA VAL A 304 -12.09 -16.85 8.36
C VAL A 304 -11.61 -16.93 9.81
N LEU A 305 -11.78 -15.87 10.62
CA LEU A 305 -11.29 -15.84 12.00
C LEU A 305 -12.41 -16.10 13.02
N PRO A 306 -12.31 -17.18 13.83
CA PRO A 306 -13.22 -17.38 14.96
C PRO A 306 -13.06 -16.29 16.02
N LEU A 307 -14.16 -15.74 16.53
CA LEU A 307 -14.14 -14.63 17.51
C LEU A 307 -13.52 -14.99 18.86
N ASP A 308 -13.46 -16.27 19.20
CA ASP A 308 -12.95 -16.80 20.47
C ASP A 308 -11.43 -17.03 20.47
N ARG A 309 -10.75 -16.88 19.33
CA ARG A 309 -9.28 -17.01 19.29
C ARG A 309 -8.58 -15.88 20.04
N PRO A 310 -7.40 -16.16 20.65
CA PRO A 310 -6.67 -15.17 21.46
C PRO A 310 -6.38 -13.86 20.73
N LEU A 311 -6.06 -13.92 19.43
CA LEU A 311 -5.70 -12.74 18.62
C LEU A 311 -6.87 -12.06 17.91
N SER A 312 -8.05 -12.69 17.87
CA SER A 312 -9.22 -12.13 17.18
C SER A 312 -9.62 -10.73 17.63
N PRO A 313 -9.45 -10.31 18.90
CA PRO A 313 -9.76 -8.94 19.32
C PRO A 313 -9.03 -7.85 18.54
N ALA A 314 -7.84 -8.13 18.00
CA ALA A 314 -7.10 -7.17 17.17
C ALA A 314 -7.59 -7.10 15.71
N TYR A 315 -8.55 -7.95 15.32
CA TYR A 315 -9.17 -7.95 13.99
C TYR A 315 -10.66 -7.62 14.04
N LEU A 316 -11.37 -8.24 14.99
CA LEU A 316 -12.82 -8.26 15.10
C LEU A 316 -13.26 -7.84 16.51
N HIS A 317 -14.27 -6.99 16.61
CA HIS A 317 -14.92 -6.64 17.87
C HIS A 317 -16.39 -7.00 17.80
N ARG A 318 -16.88 -7.76 18.79
CA ARG A 318 -18.32 -8.00 18.99
C ARG A 318 -18.81 -7.04 20.08
N PRO A 319 -19.70 -6.10 19.76
CA PRO A 319 -20.32 -5.22 20.74
C PRO A 319 -21.04 -6.00 21.86
N VAL A 320 -20.98 -5.47 23.09
CA VAL A 320 -21.58 -6.10 24.28
C VAL A 320 -23.11 -6.17 24.19
N ASP A 321 -23.72 -5.22 23.49
CA ASP A 321 -25.16 -5.15 23.23
C ASP A 321 -25.64 -6.15 22.16
N GLY A 322 -24.75 -6.98 21.62
CA GLY A 322 -25.09 -7.98 20.60
C GLY A 322 -25.20 -7.42 19.18
N GLY A 323 -24.71 -6.20 18.93
CA GLY A 323 -24.64 -5.61 17.60
C GLY A 323 -23.77 -6.39 16.60
N ALA A 324 -23.78 -5.92 15.35
CA ALA A 324 -22.95 -6.49 14.28
C ALA A 324 -21.45 -6.43 14.64
N VAL A 325 -20.69 -7.41 14.16
CA VAL A 325 -19.22 -7.43 14.33
C VAL A 325 -18.63 -6.18 13.67
N GLN A 326 -17.63 -5.59 14.31
CA GLN A 326 -16.97 -4.35 13.90
C GLN A 326 -15.48 -4.58 13.59
N PRO A 327 -14.87 -3.75 12.71
CA PRO A 327 -13.48 -3.87 12.28
C PRO A 327 -12.50 -3.39 13.35
N ALA A 328 -12.21 -4.19 14.37
CA ALA A 328 -11.22 -3.84 15.41
C ALA A 328 -9.81 -3.64 14.83
N MET A 329 -9.53 -4.17 13.64
CA MET A 329 -8.30 -3.88 12.90
C MET A 329 -8.10 -2.39 12.61
N ASN A 330 -9.16 -1.60 12.44
CA ASN A 330 -9.07 -0.13 12.30
C ASN A 330 -8.42 0.49 13.55
N LEU A 331 -8.79 -0.02 14.73
CA LEU A 331 -8.23 0.41 16.00
C LEU A 331 -6.81 -0.12 16.20
N ALA A 332 -6.54 -1.38 15.86
CA ALA A 332 -5.22 -2.00 16.02
C ALA A 332 -4.13 -1.21 15.30
N ILE A 333 -4.35 -0.88 14.02
CA ILE A 333 -3.32 -0.20 13.23
C ILE A 333 -3.17 1.30 13.54
N ARG A 334 -4.14 1.91 14.25
CA ARG A 334 -4.10 3.34 14.62
C ARG A 334 -3.69 3.59 16.06
N ARG A 335 -4.05 2.68 16.97
CA ARG A 335 -3.95 2.83 18.43
C ARG A 335 -3.21 1.67 19.11
N GLY A 336 -2.92 0.60 18.40
CA GLY A 336 -2.22 -0.56 18.92
C GLY A 336 -3.11 -1.63 19.51
N VAL A 337 -2.54 -2.82 19.75
CA VAL A 337 -3.27 -4.03 20.14
C VAL A 337 -3.93 -3.87 21.50
N ARG A 338 -3.30 -3.19 22.47
CA ARG A 338 -3.86 -2.98 23.83
C ARG A 338 -5.21 -2.27 23.80
N ALA A 339 -5.37 -1.29 22.91
CA ALA A 339 -6.64 -0.60 22.72
C ALA A 339 -7.76 -1.58 22.32
N CYS A 340 -7.47 -2.53 21.44
CA CYS A 340 -8.43 -3.54 21.03
C CYS A 340 -8.85 -4.48 22.16
N TYR A 341 -7.92 -4.91 23.01
CA TYR A 341 -8.22 -5.76 24.16
C TYR A 341 -8.97 -5.00 25.26
N ALA A 342 -8.62 -3.73 25.51
CA ALA A 342 -9.38 -2.87 26.42
C ALA A 342 -10.82 -2.65 25.92
N LEU A 343 -11.01 -2.45 24.61
CA LEU A 343 -12.34 -2.36 24.00
C LEU A 343 -13.12 -3.67 24.17
N LYS A 344 -12.48 -4.82 23.93
CA LYS A 344 -13.11 -6.14 24.12
C LYS A 344 -13.55 -6.35 25.58
N ALA A 345 -12.73 -5.95 26.54
CA ALA A 345 -12.99 -6.18 27.96
C ALA A 345 -14.08 -5.26 28.53
N SER A 346 -14.07 -3.99 28.14
CA SER A 346 -14.96 -2.97 28.72
C SER A 346 -16.21 -2.67 27.88
N GLY A 347 -16.15 -2.89 26.56
CA GLY A 347 -17.13 -2.35 25.61
C GLY A 347 -17.10 -0.83 25.48
N ARG A 348 -16.14 -0.14 26.12
CA ARG A 348 -16.06 1.33 26.18
C ARG A 348 -14.87 1.84 25.38
N ILE A 349 -15.15 2.77 24.48
CA ILE A 349 -14.16 3.26 23.52
C ILE A 349 -13.15 4.22 24.16
N GLU A 350 -13.57 4.93 25.21
CA GLU A 350 -12.74 5.86 25.97
C GLU A 350 -11.62 5.12 26.72
N GLU A 351 -11.91 3.93 27.26
CA GLU A 351 -10.91 3.07 27.88
C GLU A 351 -9.91 2.52 26.87
N ALA A 352 -10.40 2.13 25.68
CA ALA A 352 -9.55 1.69 24.59
C ALA A 352 -8.57 2.81 24.16
N LEU A 353 -9.07 4.05 24.07
CA LEU A 353 -8.26 5.21 23.74
C LEU A 353 -7.24 5.55 24.82
N ALA A 354 -7.57 5.37 26.10
CA ALA A 354 -6.67 5.67 27.22
C ALA A 354 -5.39 4.83 27.25
N VAL A 355 -5.40 3.66 26.59
CA VAL A 355 -4.23 2.76 26.49
C VAL A 355 -3.59 2.76 25.11
N SER A 356 -3.91 3.75 24.28
CA SER A 356 -3.37 3.87 22.93
C SER A 356 -1.85 4.03 22.92
N ASN A 357 -1.20 3.44 21.93
CA ASN A 357 0.19 3.71 21.61
C ASN A 357 0.26 4.73 20.45
N PRO A 358 0.62 6.01 20.71
CA PRO A 358 0.67 7.05 19.68
C PRO A 358 1.78 6.82 18.65
N HIS A 359 2.75 5.95 18.95
CA HIS A 359 3.86 5.64 18.04
C HIS A 359 3.51 4.60 16.97
N VAL A 360 2.37 3.90 17.09
CA VAL A 360 1.96 2.87 16.12
C VAL A 360 1.83 3.45 14.74
N ALA A 361 1.09 4.54 14.57
CA ALA A 361 0.86 5.09 13.25
C ALA A 361 0.57 6.59 13.28
N PRO A 362 1.54 7.43 13.72
CA PRO A 362 1.36 8.89 13.71
C PRO A 362 1.10 9.44 12.30
N HIS A 363 1.47 8.69 11.26
CA HIS A 363 1.24 9.01 9.86
C HIS A 363 -0.19 8.82 9.39
N LEU A 364 -1.04 8.05 10.09
CA LEU A 364 -2.40 7.75 9.68
C LEU A 364 -3.39 8.75 10.28
N ALA A 365 -3.94 9.63 9.44
CA ALA A 365 -5.08 10.47 9.82
C ALA A 365 -6.39 9.67 9.81
N PHE A 366 -6.54 8.76 8.85
CA PHE A 366 -7.74 7.95 8.66
C PHE A 366 -7.39 6.55 8.15
N ALA A 367 -8.10 5.54 8.63
CA ALA A 367 -8.00 4.17 8.11
C ALA A 367 -9.32 3.40 8.34
N ASP A 368 -9.93 2.94 7.24
CA ASP A 368 -11.07 2.03 7.22
C ASP A 368 -10.76 0.77 6.42
N LEU A 369 -10.54 -0.34 7.11
CA LEU A 369 -10.30 -1.65 6.50
C LEU A 369 -11.60 -2.42 6.19
N GLY A 370 -12.76 -1.81 6.45
CA GLY A 370 -14.09 -2.31 6.11
C GLY A 370 -14.78 -1.56 4.97
N GLY A 371 -14.16 -0.49 4.47
CA GLY A 371 -14.83 0.48 3.60
C GLY A 371 -14.85 0.10 2.12
N HIS A 372 -16.02 0.23 1.51
CA HIS A 372 -16.25 0.18 0.06
C HIS A 372 -16.59 1.56 -0.47
N GLY A 373 -16.27 1.86 -1.73
CA GLY A 373 -16.71 3.08 -2.39
C GLY A 373 -15.64 3.69 -3.28
N TYR A 374 -15.65 5.02 -3.37
CA TYR A 374 -14.75 5.79 -4.24
C TYR A 374 -14.29 7.08 -3.56
N ALA A 375 -13.38 7.81 -4.21
CA ALA A 375 -12.91 9.10 -3.75
C ALA A 375 -13.21 10.20 -4.77
N LEU A 376 -13.52 11.40 -4.28
CA LEU A 376 -13.61 12.62 -5.07
C LEU A 376 -12.41 13.51 -4.72
N VAL A 377 -11.72 14.03 -5.73
CA VAL A 377 -10.55 14.88 -5.56
C VAL A 377 -10.82 16.26 -6.15
N VAL A 378 -10.67 17.29 -5.34
CA VAL A 378 -10.73 18.70 -5.76
C VAL A 378 -9.36 19.33 -5.54
N ALA A 379 -8.67 19.64 -6.63
CA ALA A 379 -7.35 20.26 -6.61
C ALA A 379 -7.45 21.76 -6.92
N ASP A 380 -7.59 22.56 -5.87
CA ASP A 380 -7.52 24.01 -5.95
C ASP A 380 -6.06 24.48 -5.82
N HIS A 381 -5.79 25.75 -6.09
CA HIS A 381 -4.45 26.32 -5.98
C HIS A 381 -3.91 26.28 -4.53
N ASP A 382 -4.75 26.47 -3.52
CA ASP A 382 -4.31 26.61 -2.13
C ASP A 382 -4.47 25.33 -1.31
N ALA A 383 -5.28 24.38 -1.77
CA ALA A 383 -5.51 23.11 -1.08
C ALA A 383 -5.95 22.00 -2.04
N LEU A 384 -5.62 20.77 -1.66
CA LEU A 384 -6.18 19.55 -2.22
C LEU A 384 -7.21 19.00 -1.23
N GLU A 385 -8.45 18.83 -1.68
CA GLU A 385 -9.49 18.17 -0.90
C GLU A 385 -9.77 16.79 -1.48
N VAL A 386 -9.80 15.78 -0.61
CA VAL A 386 -10.09 14.40 -0.95
C VAL A 386 -11.22 13.91 -0.06
N GLU A 387 -12.36 13.61 -0.68
CA GLU A 387 -13.52 13.05 0.00
C GLU A 387 -13.62 11.56 -0.30
N PHE A 388 -13.61 10.75 0.76
CA PHE A 388 -14.02 9.35 0.67
C PHE A 388 -15.53 9.27 0.74
N VAL A 389 -16.13 8.65 -0.27
CA VAL A 389 -17.57 8.41 -0.38
C VAL A 389 -17.78 6.91 -0.20
N ALA A 390 -18.16 6.53 1.02
CA ALA A 390 -18.31 5.13 1.38
C ALA A 390 -19.72 4.63 1.08
N THR A 391 -19.81 3.42 0.53
CA THR A 391 -21.06 2.67 0.34
C THR A 391 -21.17 1.56 1.37
N PRO A 392 -22.38 1.06 1.65
CA PRO A 392 -22.57 -0.22 2.31
C PRO A 392 -21.87 -1.34 1.54
N ARG A 393 -21.68 -2.48 2.21
CA ARG A 393 -21.16 -3.70 1.58
C ARG A 393 -22.00 -4.03 0.33
N PRO A 394 -21.38 -4.18 -0.86
CA PRO A 394 -22.10 -4.33 -2.12
C PRO A 394 -22.56 -5.79 -2.35
N VAL A 395 -23.35 -6.32 -1.41
CA VAL A 395 -23.87 -7.70 -1.45
C VAL A 395 -25.17 -7.83 -2.27
N HIS A 396 -25.86 -6.71 -2.50
CA HIS A 396 -27.11 -6.67 -3.26
C HIS A 396 -27.11 -5.49 -4.23
N PRO A 397 -27.75 -5.62 -5.42
CA PRO A 397 -27.93 -4.50 -6.33
C PRO A 397 -28.83 -3.43 -5.70
N PRO A 398 -28.71 -2.16 -6.15
CA PRO A 398 -29.61 -1.10 -5.71
C PRO A 398 -31.07 -1.42 -6.06
N GLN A 399 -31.98 -1.08 -5.15
CA GLN A 399 -33.43 -1.23 -5.33
C GLN A 399 -34.01 0.14 -5.70
N GLY A 400 -34.50 0.28 -6.94
CA GLY A 400 -35.15 1.51 -7.41
C GLY A 400 -34.20 2.61 -7.91
N PRO A 401 -34.75 3.77 -8.30
CA PRO A 401 -34.01 4.84 -8.99
C PRO A 401 -33.09 5.66 -8.08
N GLU A 402 -33.23 5.53 -6.74
CA GLU A 402 -32.43 6.29 -5.78
C GLU A 402 -30.98 5.78 -5.63
N GLY A 403 -30.69 4.58 -6.15
CA GLY A 403 -29.35 4.01 -6.14
C GLY A 403 -28.95 3.40 -4.79
N ILE A 404 -27.64 3.30 -4.56
CA ILE A 404 -27.08 2.75 -3.31
C ILE A 404 -26.99 3.90 -2.29
N PRO A 405 -27.58 3.77 -1.08
CA PRO A 405 -27.42 4.79 -0.05
C PRO A 405 -25.95 4.91 0.36
N LEU A 406 -25.50 6.10 0.76
CA LEU A 406 -24.14 6.28 1.27
C LEU A 406 -24.05 5.79 2.71
N ALA A 407 -22.96 5.10 3.06
CA ALA A 407 -22.68 4.69 4.44
C ALA A 407 -22.13 5.87 5.25
N TYR A 408 -21.12 6.55 4.72
CA TYR A 408 -20.55 7.77 5.30
C TYR A 408 -19.75 8.55 4.24
N ARG A 409 -19.42 9.80 4.56
CA ARG A 409 -18.48 10.63 3.80
C ARG A 409 -17.45 11.23 4.75
N VAL A 410 -16.18 11.23 4.35
CA VAL A 410 -15.12 11.91 5.10
C VAL A 410 -14.26 12.72 4.15
N THR A 411 -14.17 14.03 4.38
CA THR A 411 -13.35 14.94 3.58
C THR A 411 -12.09 15.33 4.33
N HIS A 412 -10.96 15.11 3.68
CA HIS A 412 -9.65 15.57 4.12
C HIS A 412 -9.22 16.76 3.27
N ARG A 413 -8.68 17.80 3.92
CA ARG A 413 -8.06 18.96 3.29
C ARG A 413 -6.57 18.92 3.57
N LEU A 414 -5.80 19.02 2.50
CA LEU A 414 -4.34 19.12 2.49
C LEU A 414 -3.99 20.51 1.97
N PRO A 415 -3.68 21.48 2.86
CA PRO A 415 -3.19 22.79 2.43
C PRO A 415 -1.89 22.66 1.64
N ALA A 416 -1.68 23.52 0.66
CA ALA A 416 -0.42 23.60 -0.05
C ALA A 416 0.71 24.05 0.88
N TRP A 417 1.92 23.55 0.65
CA TRP A 417 3.11 23.87 1.44
C TRP A 417 4.30 24.29 0.58
N SER A 418 5.20 25.04 1.20
CA SER A 418 6.44 25.55 0.63
C SER A 418 7.64 24.67 0.99
N PRO A 419 8.75 24.73 0.24
CA PRO A 419 9.96 23.99 0.59
C PRO A 419 10.42 24.30 2.02
N GLY A 420 10.73 23.27 2.80
CA GLY A 420 11.08 23.39 4.23
C GLY A 420 9.88 23.33 5.19
N GLU A 421 8.65 23.43 4.69
CA GLU A 421 7.44 23.18 5.47
C GLU A 421 7.02 21.71 5.35
N GLN A 422 6.43 21.18 6.42
CA GLN A 422 5.84 19.85 6.42
C GLN A 422 4.36 19.90 5.99
N PRO A 423 3.87 18.94 5.19
CA PRO A 423 2.47 18.84 4.86
C PRO A 423 1.64 18.59 6.13
N ARG A 424 0.40 19.07 6.13
CA ARG A 424 -0.59 18.84 7.19
C ARG A 424 -1.87 18.33 6.58
N LEU A 425 -2.54 17.43 7.29
CA LEU A 425 -3.80 16.86 6.83
C LEU A 425 -4.88 17.13 7.87
N GLU A 426 -5.95 17.79 7.42
CA GLU A 426 -7.08 18.18 8.27
C GLU A 426 -8.32 17.42 7.81
N ARG A 427 -9.10 16.86 8.74
CA ARG A 427 -10.43 16.36 8.40
C ARG A 427 -11.43 17.49 8.57
N VAL A 428 -12.03 17.92 7.46
CA VAL A 428 -12.90 19.11 7.40
C VAL A 428 -14.40 18.78 7.37
N ARG A 429 -14.74 17.52 7.08
CA ARG A 429 -16.14 17.06 7.07
C ARG A 429 -16.22 15.57 7.41
N GLN A 430 -17.26 15.21 8.14
CA GLN A 430 -17.69 13.84 8.36
C GLN A 430 -19.21 13.77 8.38
N ASP A 431 -19.79 13.03 7.45
CA ASP A 431 -21.23 12.72 7.42
C ASP A 431 -21.39 11.22 7.64
N GLY A 432 -22.29 10.80 8.55
CA GLY A 432 -22.43 9.40 8.92
C GLY A 432 -21.36 8.93 9.92
N VAL A 433 -21.31 7.62 10.17
CA VAL A 433 -20.41 7.02 11.17
C VAL A 433 -19.56 5.94 10.51
N ALA A 434 -18.24 6.11 10.54
CA ALA A 434 -17.33 5.07 10.13
C ALA A 434 -16.96 4.17 11.34
N PRO A 435 -17.14 2.84 11.25
CA PRO A 435 -17.09 1.97 12.41
C PRO A 435 -15.67 1.85 12.97
N LEU A 436 -15.53 2.11 14.27
CA LEU A 436 -14.25 2.11 15.01
C LEU A 436 -13.16 3.00 14.40
N ILE A 437 -13.58 4.03 13.64
CA ILE A 437 -12.72 5.10 13.20
C ILE A 437 -13.01 6.29 14.08
N LEU A 438 -12.20 6.42 15.11
CA LEU A 438 -12.45 7.41 16.15
C LEU A 438 -11.92 8.76 15.70
N ASP A 439 -12.83 9.71 15.75
CA ASP A 439 -12.57 11.13 15.72
C ASP A 439 -11.81 11.48 17.00
N ILE A 440 -10.58 11.96 16.86
CA ILE A 440 -9.97 12.84 17.84
C ILE A 440 -9.71 14.15 17.11
#